data_AF-T2JXS5-F1
#
_entry.id   AF-T2JXS5-F1
#
_cell.length_a   1.000
_cell.length_b   1.000
_cell.length_c   1.000
_cell.angle_alpha   90.00
_cell.angle_beta   90.00
_cell.angle_gamma   90.00
#
_symmetry.space_group_name_H-M   'P 1'
#
loop_
_entity.id
_entity.type
_entity.pdbx_description
1 polymer ?
#
loop_
_entity_poly.entity_id
_entity_poly.type
_entity_poly.pdbx_seq_one_letter_code
_entity_poly.pdbx_strand_id
1 'polypeptide(L)'
;MIDKQLSPDELIEQNESLQKEIEELKNEQEDLEIMLDTVTEHSTDLENEIYEKNQIMLKYLEQVKLVTEAAAAVESESFTIDSLDGVAAREDELGQLARVFQNMAKQVEIRETKLRQQVQELKIEIDRSKQAKQVAEIVQTDSFKNLKQKLKRLKDSRKK
;
A
#
# COMPACT_ATOMS: atom_id res chain seq x y z
N MET A 1 7.42 38.31 -77.67
CA MET A 1 7.23 39.03 -76.39
C MET A 1 8.59 39.53 -76.00
N ILE A 2 8.74 40.84 -75.90
CA ILE A 2 10.03 41.50 -75.73
C ILE A 2 10.49 41.21 -74.30
N ASP A 3 11.60 40.48 -74.15
CA ASP A 3 12.34 40.46 -72.89
C ASP A 3 12.67 41.91 -72.57
N LYS A 4 11.93 42.49 -71.62
CA LYS A 4 12.23 43.81 -71.09
C LYS A 4 13.47 43.64 -70.23
N GLN A 5 14.63 43.65 -70.87
CA GLN A 5 15.92 43.71 -70.19
C GLN A 5 15.91 44.97 -69.34
N LEU A 6 16.00 44.81 -68.02
CA LEU A 6 16.12 45.91 -67.08
C LEU A 6 17.26 46.84 -67.53
N SER A 7 17.04 48.14 -67.38
CA SER A 7 18.08 49.13 -67.55
C SER A 7 19.26 48.80 -66.61
N PRO A 8 20.51 49.13 -66.98
CA PRO A 8 21.66 48.98 -66.09
C PRO A 8 21.42 49.55 -64.68
N ASP A 9 20.72 50.68 -64.56
CA ASP A 9 20.38 51.29 -63.27
C ASP A 9 19.36 50.47 -62.47
N GLU A 10 18.34 49.91 -63.13
CA GLU A 10 17.35 49.02 -62.49
C GLU A 10 17.99 47.71 -62.02
N LEU A 11 18.97 47.19 -62.77
CA LEU A 11 19.75 46.02 -62.35
C LEU A 11 20.66 46.31 -61.15
N ILE A 12 21.19 47.53 -61.03
CA ILE A 12 22.01 47.94 -59.89
C ILE A 12 21.12 48.04 -58.64
N GLU A 13 19.98 48.72 -58.74
CA GLU A 13 19.03 48.86 -57.62
C GLU A 13 18.52 47.49 -57.15
N GLN A 14 18.19 46.59 -58.08
CA GLN A 14 17.78 45.23 -57.73
C GLN A 14 18.90 44.43 -57.07
N ASN A 15 20.16 44.58 -57.52
CA ASN A 15 21.30 43.94 -56.88
C ASN A 15 21.52 44.45 -55.46
N GLU A 16 21.41 45.76 -55.22
CA GLU A 16 21.53 46.35 -53.89
C GLU A 16 20.41 45.85 -52.95
N SER A 17 19.17 45.77 -53.45
CA SER A 17 18.05 45.20 -52.70
C SER A 17 18.26 43.74 -52.32
N LEU A 18 18.70 42.91 -53.28
CA LEU A 18 18.97 41.49 -53.04
C LEU A 18 20.14 41.30 -52.07
N GLN A 19 21.18 42.13 -52.15
CA GLN A 19 22.30 42.09 -51.21
C GLN A 19 21.84 42.39 -49.79
N LYS A 20 20.95 43.38 -49.62
CA LYS A 20 20.38 43.70 -48.32
C LYS A 20 19.53 42.56 -47.75
N GLU A 21 18.67 41.96 -48.57
CA GLU A 21 17.82 40.83 -48.17
C GLU A 21 18.67 39.59 -47.80
N ILE A 22 19.73 39.30 -48.56
CA ILE A 22 20.68 38.23 -48.23
C ILE A 22 21.34 38.48 -46.87
N GLU A 23 21.70 39.72 -46.56
CA GLU A 23 22.33 40.05 -45.28
C GLU A 23 21.35 39.94 -44.11
N GLU A 24 20.09 40.36 -44.30
CA GLU A 24 19.01 40.16 -43.33
C GLU A 24 18.77 38.66 -43.08
N LEU A 25 18.68 37.85 -44.13
CA LEU A 25 18.50 36.39 -44.03
C LEU A 25 19.68 35.69 -43.34
N LYS A 26 20.92 36.14 -43.55
CA LYS A 26 22.09 35.58 -42.85
C LYS A 26 22.03 35.86 -41.35
N ASN A 27 21.65 37.07 -40.96
CA ASN A 27 21.51 37.43 -39.55
C ASN A 27 20.39 36.59 -38.89
N GLU A 28 19.26 36.43 -39.57
CA GLU A 28 18.17 35.56 -39.08
C GLU A 28 18.61 34.08 -38.99
N GLN A 29 19.41 33.60 -39.95
CA GLN A 29 19.97 32.25 -39.91
C GLN A 29 20.90 32.06 -38.70
N GLU A 30 21.75 33.04 -38.38
CA GLU A 30 22.65 33.00 -37.22
C GLU A 30 21.86 32.99 -35.90
N ASP A 31 20.82 33.82 -35.79
CA ASP A 31 19.92 33.83 -34.63
C ASP A 31 19.19 32.49 -34.45
N LEU A 32 18.75 31.88 -35.56
CA LEU A 32 18.11 30.56 -35.54
C LEU A 32 19.06 29.44 -35.12
N GLU A 33 20.34 29.50 -35.51
CA GLU A 33 21.35 28.53 -35.11
C GLU A 33 21.59 28.59 -33.59
N ILE A 34 21.73 29.79 -33.03
CA ILE A 34 21.86 30.00 -31.59
C ILE A 34 20.63 29.47 -30.83
N MET A 35 19.43 29.74 -31.35
CA MET A 35 18.20 29.26 -30.74
C MET A 35 18.10 27.74 -30.80
N LEU A 36 18.48 27.12 -31.92
CA LEU A 36 18.49 25.67 -32.08
C LEU A 36 19.47 25.02 -31.09
N ASP A 37 20.67 25.54 -30.95
CA ASP A 37 21.66 25.06 -29.98
C ASP A 37 21.09 25.14 -28.56
N THR A 38 20.52 26.28 -28.19
CA THR A 38 19.90 26.48 -26.87
C THR A 38 18.76 25.50 -26.62
N VAL A 39 17.89 25.26 -27.61
CA VAL A 39 16.76 24.34 -27.48
C VAL A 39 17.22 22.89 -27.38
N THR A 40 18.25 22.49 -28.14
CA THR A 40 18.77 21.11 -28.09
C THR A 40 19.48 20.82 -26.78
N GLU A 41 20.22 21.79 -26.23
CA GLU A 41 20.81 21.70 -24.88
C GLU A 41 19.71 21.52 -23.83
N HIS A 42 18.73 22.43 -23.78
CA HIS A 42 17.61 22.34 -22.85
C HIS A 42 16.79 21.05 -22.98
N SER A 43 16.57 20.56 -24.21
CA SER A 43 15.85 19.30 -24.45
C SER A 43 16.61 18.12 -23.85
N THR A 44 17.93 18.09 -24.00
CA THR A 44 18.78 17.03 -23.44
C THR A 44 18.75 17.05 -21.92
N ASP A 45 18.84 18.24 -21.32
CA ASP A 45 18.77 18.41 -19.86
C ASP A 45 17.42 17.95 -19.30
N LEU A 46 16.32 18.31 -19.97
CA LEU A 46 14.98 17.91 -19.57
C LEU A 46 14.78 16.39 -19.69
N GLU A 47 15.29 15.77 -20.75
CA GLU A 47 15.26 14.31 -20.93
C GLU A 47 15.98 13.60 -19.78
N ASN A 48 17.15 14.10 -19.39
CA ASN A 48 17.92 13.58 -18.26
C ASN A 48 17.15 13.72 -16.94
N GLU A 49 16.57 14.90 -16.66
CA GLU A 49 15.78 15.14 -15.45
C GLU A 49 14.55 14.22 -15.38
N ILE A 50 13.84 14.05 -16.50
CA ILE A 50 12.71 13.13 -16.60
C ILE A 50 13.15 11.70 -16.32
N TYR A 51 14.29 11.26 -16.88
CA TYR A 51 14.81 9.93 -16.64
C TYR A 51 15.10 9.70 -15.15
N GLU A 52 15.77 10.63 -14.48
CA GLU A 52 16.08 10.54 -13.05
C GLU A 52 14.83 10.50 -12.18
N LYS A 53 13.86 11.39 -12.44
CA LYS A 53 12.58 11.41 -11.73
C LYS A 53 11.81 10.11 -11.91
N ASN A 54 11.81 9.54 -13.10
CA ASN A 54 11.18 8.24 -13.36
C ASN A 54 11.84 7.11 -12.55
N GLN A 55 13.17 7.11 -12.41
CA GLN A 55 13.85 6.12 -11.56
C GLN A 55 13.46 6.24 -10.09
N ILE A 56 13.35 7.47 -9.57
CA ILE A 56 12.89 7.72 -8.19
C ILE A 56 11.45 7.25 -8.02
N MET A 57 10.56 7.58 -8.97
CA MET A 57 9.15 7.19 -8.92
C MET A 57 8.98 5.66 -8.96
N LEU A 58 9.77 4.94 -9.76
CA LEU A 58 9.73 3.47 -9.80
C LEU A 58 10.08 2.86 -8.44
N LYS A 59 11.11 3.37 -7.76
CA LYS A 59 11.46 2.95 -6.40
C LYS A 59 10.32 3.21 -5.43
N TYR A 60 9.65 4.36 -5.54
CA TYR A 60 8.51 4.69 -4.70
C TYR A 60 7.33 3.72 -4.91
N LEU A 61 7.02 3.38 -6.17
CA LEU A 61 5.99 2.40 -6.51
C LEU A 61 6.27 1.00 -5.94
N GLU A 62 7.53 0.57 -5.94
CA GLU A 62 7.95 -0.68 -5.31
C GLU A 62 7.65 -0.69 -3.80
N GLN A 63 7.92 0.42 -3.11
CA GLN A 63 7.62 0.52 -1.67
C GLN A 63 6.11 0.51 -1.40
N VAL A 64 5.31 1.19 -2.23
CA VAL A 64 3.85 1.15 -2.14
C VAL A 64 3.31 -0.27 -2.34
N LYS A 65 3.93 -1.04 -3.25
CA LYS A 65 3.58 -2.45 -3.46
C LYS A 65 3.79 -3.28 -2.19
N LEU A 66 4.90 -3.09 -1.47
CA LEU A 66 5.16 -3.80 -0.21
C LEU A 66 4.10 -3.52 0.85
N VAL A 67 3.69 -2.25 1.00
CA VAL A 67 2.60 -1.88 1.93
C VAL A 67 1.26 -2.49 1.51
N THR A 68 1.00 -2.58 0.20
CA THR A 68 -0.22 -3.19 -0.34
C THR A 68 -0.23 -4.71 -0.12
N GLU A 69 0.90 -5.37 -0.32
CA GLU A 69 1.08 -6.81 -0.03
C GLU A 69 0.91 -7.09 1.46
N ALA A 70 1.45 -6.23 2.33
CA ALA A 70 1.23 -6.33 3.76
C ALA A 70 -0.26 -6.23 4.14
N ALA A 71 -1.02 -5.33 3.49
CA ALA A 71 -2.47 -5.26 3.70
C ALA A 71 -3.19 -6.55 3.29
N ALA A 72 -2.87 -7.10 2.12
CA ALA A 72 -3.41 -8.39 1.67
C ALA A 72 -3.00 -9.56 2.60
N ALA A 73 -1.79 -9.52 3.16
CA ALA A 73 -1.33 -10.50 4.14
C ALA A 73 -2.13 -10.43 5.45
N VAL A 74 -2.56 -9.22 5.87
CA VAL A 74 -3.42 -9.06 7.05
C VAL A 74 -4.79 -9.67 6.79
N GLU A 75 -5.38 -9.43 5.61
CA GLU A 75 -6.68 -10.02 5.23
C GLU A 75 -6.65 -11.55 5.15
N SER A 76 -5.48 -12.13 4.83
CA SER A 76 -5.28 -13.57 4.73
C SER A 76 -4.72 -14.22 6.01
N GLU A 77 -4.68 -13.49 7.14
CA GLU A 77 -4.11 -13.95 8.42
C GLU A 77 -2.65 -14.45 8.33
N SER A 78 -1.91 -14.01 7.30
CA SER A 78 -0.52 -14.41 7.03
C SER A 78 0.50 -13.30 7.28
N PHE A 79 0.04 -12.14 7.74
CA PHE A 79 0.88 -10.98 7.99
C PHE A 79 1.89 -11.21 9.11
N THR A 80 3.13 -10.76 8.87
CA THR A 80 4.20 -10.70 9.87
C THR A 80 4.59 -9.24 10.07
N ILE A 81 4.69 -8.81 11.33
CA ILE A 81 4.97 -7.40 11.66
C ILE A 81 6.29 -6.94 11.03
N ASP A 82 7.31 -7.79 11.09
CA ASP A 82 8.66 -7.47 10.62
C ASP A 82 8.75 -7.36 9.08
N SER A 83 7.73 -7.80 8.33
CA SER A 83 7.71 -7.72 6.86
C SER A 83 7.79 -6.28 6.31
N LEU A 84 7.41 -5.29 7.12
CA LEU A 84 7.45 -3.88 6.75
C LEU A 84 8.65 -3.12 7.31
N ASP A 85 9.59 -3.77 8.01
CA ASP A 85 10.72 -3.08 8.65
C ASP A 85 11.56 -2.26 7.67
N GLY A 86 11.76 -2.77 6.45
CA GLY A 86 12.47 -2.05 5.39
C GLY A 86 11.78 -0.75 4.98
N VAL A 87 10.45 -0.74 4.90
CA VAL A 87 9.67 0.47 4.59
C VAL A 87 9.60 1.38 5.82
N ALA A 88 9.43 0.80 7.01
CA ALA A 88 9.33 1.49 8.29
C ALA A 88 10.63 2.18 8.73
N ALA A 89 11.78 1.80 8.17
CA ALA A 89 13.06 2.49 8.41
C ALA A 89 13.14 3.88 7.73
N ARG A 90 12.27 4.17 6.76
CA ARG A 90 12.27 5.44 6.03
C ARG A 90 11.79 6.59 6.92
N GLU A 91 12.33 7.78 6.70
CA GLU A 91 11.94 9.00 7.43
C GLU A 91 10.75 9.75 6.80
N ASP A 92 10.25 9.26 5.67
CA ASP A 92 9.17 9.89 4.91
C ASP A 92 7.77 9.36 5.28
N GLU A 93 6.76 9.83 4.54
CA GLU A 93 5.35 9.49 4.74
C GLU A 93 5.09 7.98 4.58
N LEU A 94 5.80 7.30 3.68
CA LEU A 94 5.71 5.85 3.53
C LEU A 94 6.24 5.13 4.76
N GLY A 95 7.37 5.58 5.30
CA GLY A 95 7.89 5.04 6.56
C GLY A 95 6.96 5.29 7.73
N GLN A 96 6.34 6.47 7.80
CA GLN A 96 5.34 6.76 8.82
C GLN A 96 4.13 5.83 8.69
N LEU A 97 3.62 5.64 7.48
CA LEU A 97 2.49 4.76 7.20
C LEU A 97 2.80 3.31 7.59
N ALA A 98 3.99 2.81 7.23
CA ALA A 98 4.43 1.46 7.59
C ALA A 98 4.49 1.27 9.12
N ARG A 99 5.06 2.21 9.88
CA ARG A 99 5.09 2.17 11.35
C ARG A 99 3.69 2.17 11.96
N VAL A 100 2.78 3.01 11.45
CA VAL A 100 1.39 3.05 11.91
C VAL A 100 0.69 1.72 11.61
N PHE A 101 0.90 1.17 10.43
CA PHE A 101 0.32 -0.11 10.01
C PHE A 101 0.81 -1.27 10.88
N GLN A 102 2.12 -1.37 11.15
CA GLN A 102 2.71 -2.35 12.07
C GLN A 102 2.11 -2.24 13.48
N ASN A 103 1.97 -1.02 14.00
CA ASN A 103 1.36 -0.79 15.31
C ASN A 103 -0.12 -1.22 15.34
N MET A 104 -0.86 -0.96 14.27
CA MET A 104 -2.25 -1.39 14.15
C MET A 104 -2.37 -2.91 14.12
N ALA A 105 -1.56 -3.59 13.30
CA ALA A 105 -1.55 -5.05 13.20
C ALA A 105 -1.25 -5.71 14.56
N LYS A 106 -0.25 -5.20 15.29
CA LYS A 106 0.08 -5.65 16.65
C LYS A 106 -1.09 -5.47 17.62
N GLN A 107 -1.81 -4.35 17.56
CA GLN A 107 -2.98 -4.14 18.41
C GLN A 107 -4.12 -5.09 18.07
N VAL A 108 -4.34 -5.40 16.79
CA VAL A 108 -5.35 -6.37 16.35
C VAL A 108 -5.01 -7.75 16.90
N GLU A 109 -3.77 -8.21 16.75
CA GLU A 109 -3.31 -9.52 17.28
C GLU A 109 -3.52 -9.65 18.80
N ILE A 110 -3.18 -8.60 19.57
CA ILE A 110 -3.42 -8.56 21.02
C ILE A 110 -4.91 -8.66 21.35
N ARG A 111 -5.76 -7.92 20.62
CA ARG A 111 -7.22 -7.93 20.83
C ARG A 111 -7.81 -9.29 20.48
N GLU A 112 -7.39 -9.89 19.38
CA GLU A 112 -7.82 -11.23 18.98
C GLU A 112 -7.43 -12.29 20.00
N THR A 113 -6.18 -12.27 20.47
CA THR A 113 -5.71 -13.20 21.50
C THR A 113 -6.55 -13.09 22.77
N LYS A 114 -6.82 -11.85 23.22
CA LYS A 114 -7.67 -11.59 24.38
C LYS A 114 -9.10 -12.09 24.17
N LEU A 115 -9.69 -11.85 23.00
CA LEU A 115 -11.03 -12.33 22.66
C LEU A 115 -11.08 -13.86 22.63
N ARG A 116 -10.09 -14.53 22.04
CA ARG A 116 -9.99 -16.00 22.04
C ARG A 116 -9.95 -16.56 23.45
N GLN A 117 -9.18 -15.93 24.36
CA GLN A 117 -9.15 -16.32 25.76
C GLN A 117 -10.52 -16.16 26.45
N GLN A 118 -11.18 -15.01 26.28
CA GLN A 118 -12.51 -14.76 26.86
C GLN A 118 -13.56 -15.75 26.36
N VAL A 119 -13.55 -16.07 25.06
CA VAL A 119 -14.44 -17.08 24.47
C VAL A 119 -14.19 -18.46 25.07
N GLN A 120 -12.93 -18.83 25.30
CA GLN A 120 -12.58 -20.11 25.92
C GLN A 120 -13.05 -20.19 27.38
N GLU A 121 -12.87 -19.12 28.15
CA GLU A 121 -13.34 -19.03 29.54
C GLU A 121 -14.87 -19.15 29.62
N LEU A 122 -15.59 -18.42 28.76
CA LEU A 122 -17.06 -18.48 28.68
C LEU A 122 -17.56 -19.88 28.31
N LYS A 123 -16.89 -20.58 27.38
CA LYS A 123 -17.23 -21.99 27.05
C LYS A 123 -17.14 -22.90 28.26
N ILE A 124 -16.06 -22.78 29.05
CA ILE A 124 -15.85 -23.59 30.26
C ILE A 124 -16.94 -23.29 31.30
N GLU A 125 -17.29 -22.02 31.50
CA GLU A 125 -18.34 -21.63 32.43
C GLU A 125 -19.71 -22.20 32.03
N ILE A 126 -20.06 -22.10 30.75
CA ILE A 126 -21.30 -22.66 30.19
C ILE A 126 -21.35 -24.17 30.40
N ASP A 127 -20.27 -24.88 30.12
CA ASP A 127 -20.22 -26.34 30.28
C ASP A 127 -20.38 -26.77 31.74
N ARG A 128 -19.71 -26.07 32.68
CA ARG A 128 -19.89 -26.31 34.12
C ARG A 128 -21.32 -26.05 34.58
N SER A 129 -21.93 -24.96 34.11
CA SER A 129 -23.32 -24.62 34.42
C SER A 129 -24.30 -25.67 33.91
N LYS A 130 -24.09 -26.19 32.68
CA LYS A 130 -24.88 -27.30 32.12
C LYS A 130 -24.71 -28.59 32.93
N GLN A 131 -23.49 -28.96 33.30
CA GLN A 131 -23.21 -30.13 34.13
C GLN A 131 -23.90 -30.02 35.50
N ALA A 132 -23.81 -28.85 36.15
CA ALA A 132 -24.47 -28.62 37.44
C ALA A 132 -26.00 -28.79 37.35
N LYS A 133 -26.62 -28.26 36.28
CA LYS A 133 -28.06 -28.46 36.02
C LYS A 133 -28.42 -29.93 35.82
N GLN A 134 -27.65 -30.67 35.02
CA GLN A 134 -27.88 -32.11 34.79
C GLN A 134 -27.73 -32.93 36.08
N VAL A 135 -26.72 -32.64 36.90
CA VAL A 135 -26.55 -33.29 38.21
C VAL A 135 -27.72 -32.98 39.12
N ALA A 136 -28.18 -31.73 39.18
CA ALA A 136 -29.34 -31.35 39.96
C ALA A 136 -30.62 -32.09 39.52
N GLU A 137 -30.82 -32.25 38.21
CA GLU A 137 -31.93 -33.02 37.64
C GLU A 137 -31.84 -34.50 38.04
N ILE A 138 -30.67 -35.15 37.89
CA ILE A 138 -30.46 -36.54 38.32
C ILE A 138 -30.71 -36.74 39.81
N VAL A 139 -30.26 -35.81 40.67
CA VAL A 139 -30.50 -35.87 42.12
C VAL A 139 -31.99 -35.74 42.44
N GLN A 140 -32.74 -34.99 41.64
CA GLN A 140 -34.19 -34.83 41.79
C GLN A 140 -34.99 -36.02 41.24
N THR A 141 -34.45 -36.78 40.28
CA THR A 141 -35.07 -38.02 39.80
C THR A 141 -35.05 -39.15 40.84
N ASP A 142 -35.98 -40.09 40.69
CA ASP A 142 -36.18 -41.20 41.64
C ASP A 142 -34.97 -42.13 41.78
N SER A 143 -34.01 -42.11 40.84
CA SER A 143 -32.78 -42.90 40.89
C SER A 143 -31.96 -42.64 42.16
N PHE A 144 -31.79 -41.38 42.57
CA PHE A 144 -31.01 -41.06 43.77
C PHE A 144 -31.77 -41.38 45.07
N LYS A 145 -33.10 -41.16 45.08
CA LYS A 145 -33.99 -41.57 46.19
C LYS A 145 -33.97 -43.09 46.38
N ASN A 146 -34.03 -43.84 45.28
CA ASN A 146 -34.00 -45.31 45.27
C ASN A 146 -32.64 -45.84 45.76
N LEU A 147 -31.53 -45.22 45.34
CA LEU A 147 -30.19 -45.59 45.83
C LEU A 147 -30.04 -45.35 47.34
N LYS A 148 -30.55 -44.21 47.84
CA LYS A 148 -30.57 -43.89 49.27
C LYS A 148 -31.41 -44.89 50.07
N GLN A 149 -32.57 -45.30 49.55
CA GLN A 149 -33.39 -46.34 50.18
C GLN A 149 -32.68 -47.71 50.18
N LYS A 150 -32.02 -48.10 49.08
CA LYS A 150 -31.26 -49.36 48.98
C LYS A 150 -30.13 -49.43 50.01
N LEU A 151 -29.36 -48.35 50.16
CA LEU A 151 -28.30 -48.23 51.17
C LEU A 151 -28.84 -48.27 52.60
N LYS A 152 -29.99 -47.65 52.85
CA LYS A 152 -30.64 -47.70 54.17
C LYS A 152 -31.07 -49.12 54.53
N ARG A 153 -31.71 -49.83 53.60
CA ARG A 153 -32.09 -51.24 53.77
C ARG A 153 -30.88 -52.15 54.04
N LEU A 154 -29.76 -51.93 53.34
CA LEU A 154 -28.50 -52.67 53.55
C LEU A 154 -27.85 -52.39 54.91
N LYS A 155 -27.97 -51.17 55.44
CA LYS A 155 -27.49 -50.83 56.79
C LYS A 155 -28.38 -51.43 57.88
N ASP A 156 -29.69 -51.40 57.69
CA ASP A 156 -30.65 -51.94 58.65
C ASP A 156 -30.56 -53.48 58.72
N SER A 157 -30.25 -54.15 57.60
CA SER A 157 -29.99 -55.59 57.55
C SER A 157 -28.64 -56.03 58.13
N ARG A 158 -27.71 -55.10 58.42
CA ARG A 158 -26.43 -55.38 59.10
C ARG A 158 -26.46 -55.13 60.61
N LYS A 159 -27.54 -54.52 61.13
CA LYS A 159 -27.71 -54.20 62.56
C LYS A 159 -28.67 -55.16 63.30
N LYS A 160 -29.25 -56.12 62.59
CA LYS A 160 -29.91 -57.30 63.16
C LYS A 160 -28.95 -58.48 63.10
#